data_AF-A0A9X2XXW7-F1
#
_entry.id   AF-A0A9X2XXW7-F1
#
_cell.length_a   1.000
_cell.length_b   1.000
_cell.length_c   1.000
_cell.angle_alpha   90.00
_cell.angle_beta   90.00
_cell.angle_gamma   90.00
#
_symmetry.space_group_name_H-M   'P 1'
#
loop_
_entity.id
_entity.type
_entity.pdbx_description
1 polymer ?
#
loop_
_entity_poly.entity_id
_entity_poly.type
_entity_poly.pdbx_seq_one_letter_code
_entity_poly.pdbx_strand_id
1 'polypeptide(L)'
;MINYNNKTFRPVSNTENGETSNDTVFYYKQNGNILTSEYSGGRIIKGHLIGLVGDSGNIEMRYHQVNDKGEIMTGICISKPEILPNGKIRLHESWEWTSGDKSKGQLIIEEQ
;
A
#
# COMPACT_ATOMS: atom_id res chain seq x y z
N MET A 1 7.88 15.23 -9.85
CA MET A 1 6.65 14.68 -9.25
C MET A 1 6.57 13.22 -9.68
N ILE A 2 6.57 12.29 -8.72
CA ILE A 2 6.46 10.86 -9.04
C ILE A 2 5.02 10.59 -9.50
N ASN A 3 4.88 9.89 -10.62
CA ASN A 3 3.59 9.51 -11.16
C ASN A 3 3.35 8.02 -10.89
N TYR A 4 2.32 7.72 -10.11
CA TYR A 4 1.94 6.37 -9.73
C TYR A 4 0.85 5.77 -10.64
N ASN A 5 0.33 6.53 -11.60
CA ASN A 5 -0.79 6.09 -12.41
C ASN A 5 -0.43 4.86 -13.25
N ASN A 6 -1.28 3.83 -13.21
CA ASN A 6 -1.11 2.55 -13.90
C ASN A 6 0.12 1.75 -13.44
N LYS A 7 0.70 2.07 -12.29
CA LYS A 7 1.77 1.25 -11.70
C LYS A 7 1.20 0.10 -10.89
N THR A 8 1.93 -1.00 -10.88
CA THR A 8 1.61 -2.19 -10.10
C THR A 8 2.71 -2.42 -9.08
N PHE A 9 2.34 -2.69 -7.83
CA PHE A 9 3.29 -2.96 -6.76
C PHE A 9 3.05 -4.31 -6.11
N ARG A 10 4.12 -4.94 -5.63
CA ARG A 10 4.06 -6.14 -4.77
C ARG A 10 4.95 -5.98 -3.54
N PRO A 11 4.59 -6.57 -2.40
CA PRO A 11 5.47 -6.68 -1.24
C PRO A 11 6.76 -7.42 -1.55
N VAL A 12 7.87 -6.88 -1.03
CA VAL A 12 9.19 -7.53 -1.01
C VAL A 12 9.71 -7.77 0.41
N SER A 13 9.17 -7.04 1.40
CA SER A 13 9.46 -7.22 2.81
C SER A 13 8.30 -6.72 3.65
N ASN A 14 7.90 -7.44 4.69
CA ASN A 14 6.81 -7.06 5.59
C ASN A 14 7.13 -7.48 7.02
N THR A 15 6.74 -6.66 8.01
CA THR A 15 6.70 -7.08 9.42
C THR A 15 5.62 -8.15 9.65
N GLU A 16 5.86 -9.11 10.55
CA GLU A 16 5.00 -10.31 10.75
C GLU A 16 3.51 -10.03 11.01
N ASN A 17 3.17 -8.85 11.55
CA ASN A 17 1.80 -8.49 11.92
C ASN A 17 0.98 -7.87 10.76
N GLY A 18 1.54 -7.75 9.56
CA GLY A 18 0.79 -7.29 8.38
C GLY A 18 0.06 -8.45 7.68
N GLU A 19 -1.12 -8.18 7.11
CA GLU A 19 -1.89 -9.18 6.35
C GLU A 19 -1.43 -9.34 4.88
N THR A 20 -0.51 -8.47 4.42
CA THR A 20 0.04 -8.48 3.06
C THR A 20 1.12 -9.54 2.90
N SER A 21 1.11 -10.25 1.77
CA SER A 21 2.15 -11.22 1.37
C SER A 21 2.69 -10.89 -0.03
N ASN A 22 3.68 -11.63 -0.51
CA ASN A 22 4.21 -11.50 -1.87
C ASN A 22 3.15 -11.75 -2.96
N ASP A 23 2.04 -12.42 -2.60
CA ASP A 23 0.91 -12.66 -3.49
C ASP A 23 0.01 -11.43 -3.62
N THR A 24 0.06 -10.51 -2.65
CA THR A 24 -0.74 -9.28 -2.67
C THR A 24 -0.25 -8.35 -3.79
N VAL A 25 -1.19 -7.93 -4.64
CA VAL A 25 -0.93 -7.02 -5.76
C VAL A 25 -1.72 -5.75 -5.56
N PHE A 26 -1.06 -4.62 -5.73
CA PHE A 26 -1.71 -3.31 -5.69
C PHE A 26 -1.72 -2.66 -7.07
N TYR A 27 -2.89 -2.22 -7.51
CA TYR A 27 -3.08 -1.57 -8.81
C TYR A 27 -3.36 -0.09 -8.62
N TYR A 28 -2.35 0.75 -8.85
CA TYR A 28 -2.43 2.18 -8.56
C TYR A 28 -3.05 2.95 -9.72
N LYS A 29 -3.94 3.88 -9.38
CA LYS A 29 -4.52 4.90 -10.26
C LYS A 29 -4.34 6.26 -9.61
N GLN A 30 -3.91 7.24 -10.39
CA GLN A 30 -3.68 8.58 -9.90
C GLN A 30 -4.34 9.62 -10.81
N ASN A 31 -5.04 10.58 -10.20
CA ASN A 31 -5.59 11.76 -10.86
C ASN A 31 -5.21 13.01 -10.06
N GLY A 32 -4.37 13.88 -10.63
CA GLY A 32 -3.76 14.98 -9.90
C GLY A 32 -2.95 14.47 -8.71
N ASN A 33 -3.24 14.99 -7.51
CA ASN A 33 -2.64 14.54 -6.26
C ASN A 33 -3.43 13.43 -5.56
N ILE A 34 -4.54 12.96 -6.13
CA ILE A 34 -5.36 11.89 -5.53
C ILE A 34 -4.90 10.55 -6.08
N LEU A 35 -4.54 9.64 -5.17
CA LEU A 35 -4.17 8.26 -5.46
C LEU A 35 -5.28 7.33 -4.97
N THR A 36 -5.63 6.34 -5.78
CA THR A 36 -6.48 5.20 -5.39
C THR A 36 -5.81 3.91 -5.80
N SER A 37 -6.07 2.82 -5.07
CA SER A 37 -5.66 1.49 -5.50
C SER A 37 -6.66 0.44 -5.07
N GLU A 38 -6.85 -0.54 -5.95
CA GLU A 38 -7.49 -1.81 -5.65
C GLU A 38 -6.39 -2.85 -5.42
N TYR A 39 -6.56 -3.68 -4.39
CA TYR A 39 -5.58 -4.71 -4.07
C TYR A 39 -6.22 -5.99 -3.53
N SER A 40 -5.54 -7.10 -3.76
CA SER A 40 -5.98 -8.45 -3.34
C SER A 40 -4.80 -9.42 -3.38
N GLY A 41 -4.94 -10.57 -2.72
CA GLY A 41 -3.96 -11.67 -2.74
C GLY A 41 -3.44 -12.00 -1.34
N GLY A 42 -3.02 -13.26 -1.15
CA GLY A 42 -2.69 -13.79 0.16
C GLY A 42 -3.95 -13.91 1.04
N ARG A 43 -3.93 -13.29 2.22
CA ARG A 43 -5.08 -13.25 3.15
C ARG A 43 -6.13 -12.20 2.80
N ILE A 44 -5.92 -11.41 1.74
CA ILE A 44 -6.78 -10.28 1.39
C ILE A 44 -7.69 -10.68 0.24
N ILE A 45 -8.98 -10.78 0.52
CA ILE A 45 -10.00 -11.07 -0.51
C ILE A 45 -10.18 -9.84 -1.41
N LYS A 46 -10.39 -8.67 -0.79
CA LYS A 46 -10.56 -7.39 -1.50
C LYS A 46 -10.17 -6.24 -0.62
N GLY A 47 -9.34 -5.35 -1.14
CA GLY A 47 -8.89 -4.13 -0.46
C GLY A 47 -8.92 -2.92 -1.38
N HIS A 48 -9.11 -1.76 -0.77
CA HIS A 48 -8.99 -0.47 -1.43
C HIS A 48 -8.19 0.49 -0.56
N LEU A 49 -7.45 1.39 -1.21
CA LEU A 49 -6.84 2.53 -0.54
C LEU A 49 -7.09 3.81 -1.32
N ILE A 50 -7.07 4.92 -0.58
CA ILE A 50 -7.09 6.28 -1.10
C ILE A 50 -6.01 7.09 -0.38
N GLY A 51 -5.30 7.93 -1.10
CA GLY A 51 -4.27 8.78 -0.54
C GLY A 51 -4.03 10.07 -1.29
N LEU A 52 -3.26 10.94 -0.67
CA LEU A 52 -2.81 12.21 -1.22
C LEU A 52 -1.30 12.14 -1.49
N VAL A 53 -0.92 12.41 -2.73
CA VAL A 53 0.48 12.47 -3.18
C VAL A 53 1.00 13.90 -2.97
N GLY A 54 2.02 14.05 -2.15
CA GLY A 54 2.73 15.31 -1.95
C GLY A 54 3.78 15.59 -3.04
N ASP A 55 4.36 16.77 -3.02
CA ASP A 55 5.33 17.23 -4.05
C ASP A 55 6.59 16.36 -4.11
N SER A 56 7.03 15.84 -2.97
CA SER A 56 8.15 14.89 -2.84
C SER A 56 7.80 13.45 -3.26
N GLY A 57 6.55 13.19 -3.66
CA GLY A 57 6.02 11.87 -3.97
C GLY A 57 5.60 11.04 -2.75
N ASN A 58 5.76 11.56 -1.54
CA ASN A 58 5.24 10.91 -0.32
C ASN A 58 3.71 10.80 -0.41
N ILE A 59 3.17 9.71 0.12
CA ILE A 59 1.73 9.42 0.10
C ILE A 59 1.24 9.32 1.54
N GLU A 60 0.24 10.11 1.90
CA GLU A 60 -0.56 9.86 3.09
C GLU A 60 -1.86 9.15 2.67
N MET A 61 -2.14 7.99 3.23
CA MET A 61 -3.28 7.17 2.78
C MET A 61 -4.10 6.56 3.90
N ARG A 62 -5.32 6.17 3.52
CA ARG A 62 -6.29 5.39 4.28
C ARG A 62 -6.64 4.16 3.46
N TYR A 63 -6.75 3.01 4.11
CA TYR A 63 -7.07 1.77 3.44
C TYR A 63 -8.09 0.96 4.23
N HIS A 64 -8.81 0.11 3.53
CA HIS A 64 -9.73 -0.85 4.11
C HIS A 64 -9.75 -2.13 3.27
N GLN A 65 -10.05 -3.25 3.92
CA GLN A 65 -10.10 -4.56 3.26
C GLN A 65 -11.04 -5.52 3.96
N VAL A 66 -11.38 -6.58 3.23
CA VAL A 66 -11.95 -7.81 3.79
C VAL A 66 -10.87 -8.90 3.72
N ASN A 67 -10.54 -9.48 4.87
CA ASN A 67 -9.58 -10.58 4.96
C ASN A 67 -10.26 -11.95 4.70
N ASP A 68 -9.47 -13.02 4.67
CA ASP A 68 -9.88 -14.41 4.45
C ASP A 68 -10.79 -14.98 5.56
N LYS A 69 -10.90 -14.29 6.69
CA LYS A 69 -11.86 -14.58 7.77
C LYS A 69 -13.19 -13.83 7.62
N GLY A 70 -13.33 -12.99 6.60
CA GLY A 70 -14.53 -12.16 6.39
C GLY A 70 -14.59 -10.93 7.30
N GLU A 71 -13.48 -10.55 7.93
CA GLU A 71 -13.40 -9.39 8.81
C GLU A 71 -13.09 -8.13 8.00
N ILE A 72 -13.75 -7.02 8.35
CA ILE A 72 -13.45 -5.71 7.78
C ILE A 72 -12.32 -5.08 8.59
N MET A 73 -11.20 -4.82 7.93
CA MET A 73 -10.02 -4.20 8.51
C MET A 73 -9.78 -2.83 7.90
N THR A 74 -9.36 -1.85 8.70
CA THR A 74 -9.10 -0.47 8.27
C THR A 74 -7.78 0.03 8.83
N GLY A 75 -7.07 0.88 8.10
CA GLY A 75 -5.79 1.41 8.57
C GLY A 75 -5.38 2.72 7.92
N ILE A 76 -4.32 3.30 8.48
CA ILE A 76 -3.63 4.48 7.98
C ILE A 76 -2.22 4.10 7.56
N CYS A 77 -1.67 4.77 6.55
CA CYS A 77 -0.31 4.52 6.13
C CYS A 77 0.35 5.78 5.58
N ILE A 78 1.66 5.89 5.82
CA ILE A 78 2.55 6.86 5.18
C ILE A 78 3.52 6.08 4.32
N SER A 79 3.60 6.43 3.03
CA SER A 79 4.48 5.78 2.06
C SER A 79 5.49 6.76 1.51
N LYS A 80 6.77 6.38 1.53
CA LYS A 80 7.90 7.19 1.09
C LYS A 80 8.58 6.53 -0.12
N PRO A 81 8.70 7.23 -1.25
CA PRO A 81 9.30 6.66 -2.44
C PRO A 81 10.82 6.70 -2.44
N GLU A 82 11.41 5.69 -3.07
CA GLU A 82 12.79 5.56 -3.46
C GLU A 82 12.82 5.17 -4.95
N ILE A 83 13.61 5.88 -5.76
CA ILE A 83 13.85 5.49 -7.16
C ILE A 83 15.09 4.60 -7.19
N LEU A 84 14.91 3.36 -7.63
CA LEU A 84 15.98 2.38 -7.73
C LEU A 84 16.87 2.64 -8.97
N PRO A 85 18.10 2.09 -9.02
CA PRO A 85 19.00 2.26 -10.17
C PRO A 85 18.44 1.78 -11.51
N ASN A 86 17.47 0.86 -11.49
CA ASN A 86 16.77 0.34 -12.67
C ASN A 86 15.58 1.24 -13.11
N GLY A 87 15.35 2.37 -12.44
CA GLY A 87 14.26 3.30 -12.71
C GLY A 87 12.91 2.92 -12.10
N LYS A 88 12.81 1.77 -11.43
CA LYS A 88 11.59 1.34 -10.73
C LYS A 88 11.44 2.07 -9.40
N ILE A 89 10.19 2.18 -8.96
CA ILE A 89 9.86 2.76 -7.66
C ILE A 89 9.83 1.66 -6.59
N ARG A 90 10.51 1.92 -5.48
CA ARG A 90 10.30 1.23 -4.20
C ARG A 90 9.58 2.19 -3.24
N LEU A 91 8.62 1.67 -2.50
CA LEU A 91 7.87 2.41 -1.49
C LEU A 91 8.16 1.82 -0.11
N HIS A 92 8.59 2.68 0.81
CA HIS A 92 8.79 2.36 2.22
C HIS A 92 7.58 2.84 3.01
N GLU A 93 6.82 1.89 3.54
CA GLU A 93 5.50 2.11 4.10
C GLU A 93 5.50 1.91 5.62
N SER A 94 4.96 2.88 6.34
CA SER A 94 4.69 2.80 7.77
C SER A 94 3.18 2.76 7.96
N TRP A 95 2.64 1.65 8.45
CA TRP A 95 1.20 1.44 8.57
C TRP A 95 0.77 1.25 10.01
N GLU A 96 -0.48 1.57 10.29
CA GLU A 96 -1.16 1.34 11.58
C GLU A 96 -2.61 0.91 11.33
N TRP A 97 -3.01 -0.18 11.98
CA TRP A 97 -4.40 -0.58 12.00
C TRP A 97 -5.23 0.39 12.84
N THR A 98 -6.38 0.78 12.33
CA THR A 98 -7.39 1.55 13.07
C THR A 98 -8.53 0.67 13.59
N SER A 99 -8.62 -0.56 13.08
CA SER A 99 -9.47 -1.65 13.55
C SER A 99 -8.63 -2.75 14.22
N GLY A 100 -9.30 -3.77 14.77
CA GLY A 100 -8.63 -4.94 15.33
C GLY A 100 -7.70 -4.60 16.51
N ASP A 101 -6.48 -5.13 16.49
CA ASP A 101 -5.48 -4.99 17.55
C ASP A 101 -4.77 -3.63 17.57
N LYS A 102 -5.02 -2.79 16.56
CA LYS A 102 -4.36 -1.48 16.36
C LYS A 102 -2.85 -1.56 16.34
N SER A 103 -2.31 -2.70 15.91
CA SER A 103 -0.88 -2.86 15.72
C SER A 103 -0.38 -1.97 14.57
N LYS A 104 0.94 -1.78 14.54
CA LYS A 104 1.63 -0.97 13.54
C LYS A 104 2.86 -1.71 13.05
N GLY A 105 3.29 -1.40 11.84
CA GLY A 105 4.39 -2.10 11.21
C GLY A 105 5.04 -1.32 10.09
N GLN A 106 5.93 -2.02 9.38
CA GLN A 106 6.62 -1.51 8.20
C GLN A 106 6.44 -2.51 7.06
N LEU A 107 6.32 -1.98 5.85
CA LEU A 107 6.13 -2.73 4.63
C LEU A 107 6.97 -2.08 3.53
N ILE A 108 7.63 -2.89 2.71
CA ILE A 108 8.31 -2.42 1.50
C ILE A 108 7.62 -3.07 0.30
N ILE A 109 7.15 -2.23 -0.62
CA ILE A 109 6.58 -2.68 -1.90
C ILE A 109 7.39 -2.13 -3.07
N GLU A 110 7.50 -2.91 -4.14
CA GLU A 110 8.27 -2.55 -5.34
C GLU A 110 7.42 -2.64 -6.61
N GLU A 111 7.70 -1.72 -7.53
CA GLU A 111 7.11 -1.68 -8.86
C GLU A 111 7.46 -2.93 -9.68
N GLN A 112 6.44 -3.53 -10.29
CA GLN A 112 6.54 -4.72 -11.12
C GLN A 112 6.93 -4.41 -12.56
#